data_AF-A0A955Q317-F1
#
_entry.id   AF-A0A955Q317-F1
#
_cell.length_a   1.000
_cell.length_b   1.000
_cell.length_c   1.000
_cell.angle_alpha   90.00
_cell.angle_beta   90.00
_cell.angle_gamma   90.00
#
_symmetry.space_group_name_H-M   'P 1'
#
loop_
_entity.id
_entity.type
_entity.pdbx_description
1 polymer ?
#
loop_
_entity_poly.entity_id
_entity_poly.type
_entity_poly.pdbx_seq_one_letter_code
_entity_poly.pdbx_strand_id
1 'polypeptide(L)'
;MKFLLDTHVLLWWLSDHKSLTSKAAVAVKNGENGIFVSAVNAWEISINPEPGKLKVPDELEEVLESNSFQHLPNSIRHGHVAGNLPRHHVEIVCSLPKLKRNN
;
A
#
# COMPACT_ATOMS: atom_id res chain seq x y z
N MET A 1 -16.62 -9.45 3.84
CA MET A 1 -16.30 -8.79 2.53
C MET A 1 -14.79 -8.77 2.33
N LYS A 2 -14.26 -8.35 1.17
CA LYS A 2 -12.80 -8.21 0.93
C LYS A 2 -12.43 -6.75 0.73
N PHE A 3 -11.40 -6.28 1.44
CA PHE A 3 -10.92 -4.90 1.36
C PHE A 3 -9.42 -4.88 1.08
N LEU A 4 -8.99 -4.10 0.11
CA LEU A 4 -7.57 -3.78 -0.11
C LEU A 4 -7.31 -2.41 0.51
N LEU A 5 -6.33 -2.32 1.41
CA LEU A 5 -6.00 -1.07 2.07
C LEU A 5 -5.09 -0.19 1.20
N ASP A 6 -5.45 1.09 1.14
CA ASP A 6 -4.52 2.15 0.74
C ASP A 6 -3.47 2.36 1.83
N THR A 7 -2.29 2.84 1.45
CA THR A 7 -1.18 3.09 2.37
C THR A 7 -1.54 4.08 3.48
N HIS A 8 -2.30 5.14 3.19
CA HIS A 8 -2.72 6.08 4.23
C HIS A 8 -3.71 5.48 5.21
N VAL A 9 -4.60 4.59 4.75
CA VAL A 9 -5.56 3.90 5.62
C VAL A 9 -4.82 2.94 6.56
N LEU A 10 -3.83 2.22 6.04
CA LEU A 10 -2.98 1.35 6.86
C LEU A 10 -2.22 2.16 7.92
N LEU A 11 -1.60 3.28 7.53
CA LEU A 11 -0.88 4.14 8.46
C LEU A 11 -1.79 4.72 9.55
N TRP A 12 -2.99 5.18 9.20
CA TRP A 12 -3.95 5.67 10.19
C TRP A 12 -4.43 4.58 11.12
N TRP A 13 -4.60 3.36 10.62
CA TRP A 13 -4.98 2.22 11.47
C TRP A 13 -3.86 1.85 12.44
N LEU A 14 -2.60 1.78 11.98
CA LEU A 14 -1.44 1.48 12.82
C LEU A 14 -1.23 2.47 13.95
N SER A 15 -1.56 3.74 13.74
CA SER A 15 -1.34 4.81 14.72
C SER A 15 -2.60 5.25 15.47
N ASP A 16 -3.72 4.54 15.32
CA ASP A 16 -5.06 4.95 15.81
C ASP A 16 -5.40 6.42 15.47
N HIS A 17 -5.12 6.84 14.24
CA HIS A 17 -5.26 8.24 13.82
C HIS A 17 -6.72 8.63 13.64
N LYS A 18 -7.08 9.84 14.10
CA LYS A 18 -8.44 10.42 14.01
C LYS A 18 -9.02 10.54 12.59
N SER A 19 -8.17 10.50 11.56
CA SER A 19 -8.62 10.54 10.16
C SER A 19 -9.24 9.21 9.71
N LEU A 20 -8.99 8.11 10.43
CA LEU A 20 -9.66 6.86 10.16
C LEU A 20 -11.12 6.97 10.63
N THR A 21 -12.04 7.03 9.67
CA THR A 21 -13.47 7.09 10.00
C THR A 21 -13.89 5.86 10.80
N SER A 22 -14.86 6.02 11.69
CA SER A 22 -15.41 4.94 12.51
C SER A 22 -15.90 3.76 11.67
N LYS A 23 -16.50 4.03 10.50
CA LYS A 23 -16.94 3.00 9.56
C LYS A 23 -15.76 2.18 9.00
N ALA A 24 -14.67 2.85 8.62
CA ALA A 24 -13.47 2.18 8.13
C ALA A 24 -12.78 1.37 9.24
N ALA A 25 -12.67 1.93 10.45
CA ALA A 25 -12.11 1.23 11.60
C ALA A 25 -12.91 -0.04 11.93
N VAL A 26 -14.25 0.03 11.93
CA VAL A 26 -15.12 -1.15 12.12
C VAL A 26 -14.95 -2.16 10.99
N ALA A 27 -14.83 -1.72 9.75
CA ALA A 27 -14.63 -2.62 8.62
C ALA A 27 -13.31 -3.40 8.73
N VAL A 28 -12.23 -2.73 9.15
CA VAL A 28 -10.90 -3.34 9.33
C VAL A 28 -10.84 -4.25 10.56
N LYS A 29 -11.49 -3.86 11.67
CA LYS A 29 -11.52 -4.65 12.92
C LYS A 29 -12.52 -5.81 12.90
N ASN A 30 -13.42 -5.86 11.94
CA ASN A 30 -14.37 -6.97 11.80
C ASN A 30 -13.66 -8.20 11.20
N GLY A 31 -13.45 -9.24 12.03
CA GLY A 31 -12.78 -10.49 11.62
C GLY A 31 -13.50 -11.31 10.55
N GLU A 32 -14.75 -10.99 10.20
CA GLU A 32 -15.45 -11.58 9.05
C GLU A 32 -15.00 -10.97 7.70
N ASN A 33 -14.25 -9.87 7.74
CA ASN A 33 -13.70 -9.24 6.55
C ASN A 33 -12.28 -9.72 6.27
N GLY A 34 -12.03 -10.07 5.01
CA GLY A 34 -10.67 -10.27 4.52
C GLY A 34 -10.01 -8.93 4.25
N ILE A 35 -9.03 -8.57 5.05
CA ILE A 35 -8.24 -7.35 4.89
C ILE A 35 -6.96 -7.71 4.15
N PHE A 36 -6.69 -7.02 3.04
CA PHE A 36 -5.53 -7.26 2.20
C PHE A 36 -4.58 -6.06 2.24
N VAL A 37 -3.29 -6.36 2.29
CA VAL A 37 -2.17 -5.40 2.22
C VAL A 37 -1.15 -5.93 1.25
N SER A 38 -0.60 -5.05 0.43
CA SER A 38 0.35 -5.42 -0.63
C SER A 38 1.78 -5.06 -0.26
N ALA A 39 2.75 -5.67 -0.95
CA ALA A 39 4.16 -5.31 -0.78
C ALA A 39 4.44 -3.84 -1.17
N VAL A 40 3.59 -3.25 -2.04
CA VAL A 40 3.68 -1.82 -2.40
C VAL A 40 3.39 -0.93 -1.19
N ASN A 41 2.46 -1.31 -0.31
CA ASN A 41 2.19 -0.53 0.89
C ASN A 41 3.43 -0.46 1.80
N ALA A 42 4.07 -1.60 2.06
CA ALA A 42 5.30 -1.65 2.87
C ALA A 42 6.44 -0.85 2.22
N TRP A 43 6.59 -0.95 0.88
CA TRP A 43 7.56 -0.17 0.13
C TRP A 43 7.32 1.33 0.27
N GLU A 44 6.09 1.82 0.02
CA GLU A 44 5.73 3.23 0.14
C GLU A 44 6.01 3.78 1.56
N ILE A 45 5.67 3.01 2.59
CA ILE A 45 5.96 3.35 3.99
C ILE A 45 7.46 3.48 4.24
N SER A 46 8.27 2.55 3.71
CA SER A 46 9.72 2.53 3.95
C SER A 46 10.46 3.69 3.28
N ILE A 47 10.00 4.17 2.12
CA ILE A 47 10.69 5.22 1.34
C ILE A 47 10.14 6.62 1.62
N ASN A 48 8.92 6.72 2.13
CA ASN A 48 8.33 7.98 2.55
C ASN A 48 8.08 7.98 4.06
N PRO A 49 9.16 7.92 4.88
CA PRO A 49 9.01 8.13 6.31
C PRO A 49 8.62 9.60 6.49
N GLU A 50 7.31 9.89 6.56
CA GLU A 50 6.85 11.26 6.83
C GLU A 50 7.56 11.74 8.11
N PRO A 51 8.41 12.77 8.04
CA PRO A 51 9.14 13.24 9.21
C PRO A 51 8.14 13.92 10.15
N GLY A 52 7.62 13.13 11.11
CA GLY A 52 6.97 13.62 12.31
C GLY A 52 5.50 13.29 12.57
N LYS A 53 4.83 12.37 11.84
CA LYS A 53 3.38 12.19 12.04
C LYS A 53 2.85 10.79 12.33
N LEU A 54 3.46 9.71 11.85
CA LEU A 54 2.89 8.36 12.03
C LEU A 54 4.02 7.38 12.36
N LYS A 55 4.00 6.84 13.60
CA LYS A 55 4.95 5.80 14.01
C LYS A 55 4.53 4.48 13.38
N VAL A 56 5.41 3.94 12.55
CA VAL A 56 5.27 2.58 12.02
C VAL A 56 6.12 1.66 12.88
N PRO A 57 5.59 0.50 13.30
CA PRO A 57 6.38 -0.48 14.03
C PRO A 57 7.53 -1.00 13.15
N ASP A 58 8.70 -1.20 13.73
CA ASP A 58 9.85 -1.79 13.03
C ASP A 58 9.52 -3.21 12.52
N GLU A 59 8.69 -3.94 13.27
CA GLU A 59 8.18 -5.29 12.96
C GLU A 59 6.83 -5.23 12.23
N LEU A 60 6.74 -4.44 11.15
CA LEU A 60 5.49 -4.23 10.43
C LEU A 60 4.83 -5.55 9.99
N GLU A 61 5.62 -6.49 9.47
CA GLU A 61 5.13 -7.79 8.99
C GLU A 61 4.43 -8.58 10.11
N GLU A 62 5.05 -8.70 11.28
CA GLU A 62 4.50 -9.41 12.44
C GLU A 62 3.22 -8.76 12.97
N VAL A 63 3.15 -7.42 12.94
CA VAL A 63 1.94 -6.68 13.32
C VAL A 63 0.79 -6.96 12.35
N LEU A 64 1.06 -7.05 11.04
CA LEU A 64 0.02 -7.38 10.06
C LEU A 64 -0.47 -8.82 10.21
N GLU A 65 0.45 -9.77 10.40
CA GLU A 65 0.12 -11.19 10.60
C GLU A 65 -0.71 -11.41 11.87
N SER A 66 -0.32 -10.80 12.99
CA SER A 66 -1.05 -10.91 14.27
C SER A 66 -2.46 -10.34 14.20
N ASN A 67 -2.73 -9.42 13.25
CA ASN A 67 -4.06 -8.86 13.00
C ASN A 67 -4.83 -9.59 11.89
N SER A 68 -4.35 -10.75 11.42
CA SER A 68 -4.96 -11.57 10.37
C SER A 68 -5.08 -10.86 9.01
N PHE A 69 -4.17 -9.93 8.72
CA PHE A 69 -4.14 -9.27 7.42
C PHE A 69 -3.52 -10.23 6.39
N GLN A 70 -4.10 -10.25 5.20
CA GLN A 70 -3.67 -11.12 4.10
C GLN A 70 -2.71 -10.38 3.19
N HIS A 71 -1.54 -10.98 2.96
CA HIS A 71 -0.51 -10.37 2.12
C HIS A 71 -0.83 -10.63 0.64
N LEU A 72 -0.91 -9.56 -0.15
CA LEU A 72 -1.13 -9.64 -1.59
C LEU A 72 0.22 -9.43 -2.31
N PRO A 73 0.86 -10.50 -2.83
CA PRO A 73 2.15 -10.38 -3.47
C PRO A 73 2.05 -9.64 -4.82
N ASN A 74 2.98 -8.73 -5.05
CA ASN A 74 3.14 -8.03 -6.33
C ASN A 74 4.15 -8.79 -7.19
N SER A 75 3.69 -9.39 -8.29
CA SER A 75 4.53 -10.10 -9.25
C SER A 75 4.97 -9.21 -10.42
N ILE A 76 6.00 -9.61 -11.15
CA ILE A 76 6.40 -8.96 -12.42
C ILE A 76 5.22 -8.89 -13.40
N ARG A 77 4.36 -9.91 -13.43
CA ARG A 77 3.15 -9.91 -14.26
C ARG A 77 2.21 -8.76 -13.89
N HIS A 78 2.02 -8.49 -12.59
CA HIS A 78 1.16 -7.37 -12.14
C HIS A 78 1.71 -6.03 -12.65
N GLY A 79 3.03 -5.81 -12.53
CA GLY A 79 3.67 -4.60 -13.06
C GLY A 79 3.57 -4.48 -14.59
N HIS A 80 3.78 -5.58 -15.31
CA HIS A 80 3.67 -5.60 -16.78
C HIS A 80 2.25 -5.24 -17.25
N VAL A 81 1.22 -5.81 -16.61
CA VAL A 81 -0.19 -5.50 -16.95
C VAL A 81 -0.56 -4.07 -16.54
N ALA A 82 -0.08 -3.57 -15.40
CA ALA A 82 -0.32 -2.21 -14.96
C ALA A 82 0.21 -1.16 -15.96
N GLY A 83 1.30 -1.45 -16.67
CA GLY A 83 1.84 -0.60 -17.74
C GLY A 83 0.90 -0.41 -18.94
N ASN A 84 -0.11 -1.26 -19.10
CA ASN A 84 -1.13 -1.14 -20.15
C ASN A 84 -2.32 -0.26 -19.74
N LEU A 85 -2.40 0.17 -18.48
CA LEU A 85 -3.48 1.05 -18.03
C LEU A 85 -3.38 2.40 -18.77
N PRO A 86 -4.51 3.00 -19.19
CA PRO A 86 -4.46 4.29 -19.85
C PRO A 86 -3.84 5.33 -18.92
N ARG A 87 -2.99 6.20 -19.49
CA ARG A 87 -2.30 7.25 -18.73
C ARG A 87 -3.27 8.38 -18.43
N HIS A 88 -4.06 8.22 -17.37
CA HIS A 88 -5.00 9.24 -16.90
C HIS A 88 -4.32 10.31 -16.02
N HIS A 89 -3.17 10.00 -15.42
CA HIS A 89 -2.39 10.91 -14.58
C HIS A 89 -0.98 11.05 -15.17
N VAL A 90 -0.81 12.02 -16.07
CA VAL A 90 0.45 12.26 -16.80
C VAL A 90 1.48 13.06 -16.01
N GLU A 91 1.17 13.45 -14.78
CA GLU A 91 2.12 14.15 -13.94
C GLU A 91 3.02 13.15 -13.21
N ILE A 92 4.29 13.18 -13.62
CA ILE A 92 5.46 12.59 -12.96
C ILE A 92 5.60 11.07 -13.14
N VAL A 93 6.11 10.68 -14.31
CA VAL A 93 7.13 9.62 -14.37
C VAL A 93 8.28 10.18 -15.19
N CYS A 94 9.47 10.16 -14.59
CA CYS A 94 10.75 10.53 -15.18
C CYS A 94 10.80 10.29 -16.69
N SER A 95 11.24 11.31 -17.41
CA SER A 95 11.83 11.19 -18.75
C SER A 95 13.04 10.27 -18.65
N LEU A 96 12.84 8.95 -18.61
CA LEU A 96 13.92 8.02 -18.84
C LEU A 96 14.40 8.28 -20.27
N PRO A 97 15.67 8.65 -20.48
CA PRO A 97 16.19 8.80 -21.82
C PRO A 97 15.95 7.49 -22.54
N LYS A 98 15.29 7.55 -23.70
CA LYS A 98 15.08 6.39 -24.57
C LYS A 98 16.44 5.73 -24.76
N LEU A 99 16.66 4.58 -24.12
CA LEU A 99 17.82 3.74 -24.40
C LEU A 99 17.71 3.40 -25.88
N LYS A 100 18.56 4.04 -26.70
CA LYS A 100 18.77 3.64 -28.07
C LYS A 100 19.25 2.19 -27.99
N ARG A 101 18.38 1.27 -28.36
CA ARG A 101 18.77 -0.08 -28.75
C ARG A 101 19.66 0.11 -29.98
N ASN A 102 20.97 0.09 -29.78
CA ASN A 102 21.91 -0.09 -30.86
C ASN A 102 21.83 -1.56 -31.26
N ASN A 103 21.37 -1.80 -32.50
CA ASN A 103 21.76 -2.99 -33.27
C ASN A 103 23.18 -2.78 -33.80
#